data_AF-A0A932EGY0-F1
#
_entry.id   AF-A0A932EGY0-F1
#
_cell.length_a   1.000
_cell.length_b   1.000
_cell.length_c   1.000
_cell.angle_alpha   90.00
_cell.angle_beta   90.00
_cell.angle_gamma   90.00
#
_symmetry.space_group_name_H-M   'P 1'
#
loop_
_entity.id
_entity.type
_entity.pdbx_description
1 polymer ?
#
loop_
_entity_poly.entity_id
_entity_poly.type
_entity_poly.pdbx_seq_one_letter_code
_entity_poly.pdbx_strand_id
1 'polypeptide(L)' 'PLSLVHLRNLTAVAEAGATVIPAAPGFYHRPTRVEQLVDFVVQRVLDHMGVEAPLAPRWEGRG' A
#
# COMPACT_ATOMS: atom_id res chain seq x y z
N PRO A 1 -16.20 2.19 -1.84
CA PRO A 1 -16.26 3.41 -2.66
C PRO A 1 -15.83 4.66 -1.87
N LEU A 2 -15.14 5.60 -2.54
CA LEU A 2 -14.75 6.87 -1.93
C LEU A 2 -15.78 7.95 -2.28
N SER A 3 -16.27 8.67 -1.26
CA SER A 3 -17.11 9.85 -1.47
C SER A 3 -16.25 11.03 -1.91
N LEU A 4 -16.87 12.09 -2.43
CA LEU A 4 -16.17 13.33 -2.75
C LEU A 4 -15.50 13.96 -1.51
N VAL A 5 -16.09 13.78 -0.32
CA VAL A 5 -15.49 14.21 0.94
C VAL A 5 -14.19 13.45 1.22
N HIS A 6 -14.17 12.12 1.03
CA HIS A 6 -12.95 11.33 1.18
C HIS A 6 -11.87 11.82 0.21
N LEU A 7 -12.20 12.00 -1.08
CA LEU A 7 -11.23 12.41 -2.09
C LEU A 7 -10.63 13.78 -1.78
N ARG A 8 -11.45 14.77 -1.40
CA ARG A 8 -10.96 16.10 -0.99
C ARG A 8 -10.02 16.04 0.21
N ASN A 9 -10.34 15.22 1.21
CA ASN A 9 -9.48 15.06 2.38
C ASN A 9 -8.16 14.36 2.02
N LEU A 10 -8.20 13.32 1.18
CA LEU A 10 -6.99 12.62 0.70
C LEU A 10 -6.11 13.55 -0.15
N THR A 11 -6.69 14.42 -0.98
CA THR A 11 -5.96 15.45 -1.72
C THR A 11 -5.30 16.43 -0.78
N ALA A 12 -6.04 16.97 0.21
CA ALA A 12 -5.52 17.98 1.12
C ALA A 12 -4.31 17.47 1.94
N VAL A 13 -4.36 16.24 2.44
CA VAL A 13 -3.21 15.66 3.16
C VAL A 13 -2.03 15.37 2.25
N ALA A 14 -2.28 14.98 0.99
CA ALA A 14 -1.22 14.78 0.01
C ALA A 14 -0.50 16.10 -0.32
N GLU A 15 -1.26 17.19 -0.52
CA GLU A 15 -0.71 18.54 -0.72
C GLU A 15 0.09 19.04 0.49
N ALA A 16 -0.29 18.63 1.69
CA ALA A 16 0.45 18.93 2.93
C ALA A 16 1.71 18.05 3.13
N GLY A 17 2.03 17.15 2.20
CA GLY A 17 3.23 16.32 2.24
C GLY A 17 3.05 14.93 2.87
N ALA A 18 1.82 14.54 3.23
CA ALA A 18 1.55 13.17 3.68
C ALA A 18 1.49 12.19 2.49
N THR A 19 1.95 10.97 2.70
CA THR A 19 1.76 9.89 1.71
C THR A 19 0.49 9.11 2.02
N VAL A 20 -0.43 9.06 1.06
CA VAL A 20 -1.67 8.27 1.16
C VAL A 20 -1.39 6.84 0.69
N ILE A 21 -1.41 5.88 1.62
CA ILE A 21 -1.27 4.45 1.32
C ILE A 21 -2.62 3.77 1.57
N PRO A 22 -3.43 3.50 0.52
CA PRO A 22 -4.69 2.79 0.70
C PRO A 22 -4.44 1.32 1.04
N ALA A 23 -5.32 0.71 1.84
CA ALA A 23 -5.35 -0.73 2.09
C ALA A 23 -5.91 -1.50 0.87
N ALA A 24 -5.26 -1.33 -0.29
CA ALA A 24 -5.60 -1.94 -1.57
C ALA A 24 -4.45 -2.85 -2.01
N PRO A 25 -4.38 -4.10 -1.50
CA PRO A 25 -3.29 -5.01 -1.81
C PRO A 25 -3.32 -5.47 -3.28
N GLY A 26 -2.14 -5.59 -3.88
CA GLY A 26 -1.99 -6.14 -5.24
C GLY A 26 -2.03 -7.66 -5.24
N PHE A 27 -2.55 -8.28 -6.30
CA PHE A 27 -2.70 -9.75 -6.41
C PHE A 27 -1.62 -10.43 -7.28
N TYR A 28 -0.62 -9.68 -7.73
CA TYR A 28 0.42 -10.18 -8.64
C TYR A 28 1.28 -11.31 -8.07
N HIS A 29 1.34 -11.45 -6.75
CA HIS A 29 2.06 -12.52 -6.05
C HIS A 29 1.17 -13.75 -5.76
N ARG A 30 -0.05 -13.81 -6.32
CA ARG A 30 -1.02 -14.91 -6.17
C ARG A 30 -1.18 -15.38 -4.72
N PRO A 31 -1.61 -14.49 -3.80
CA PRO A 31 -1.78 -14.85 -2.39
C PRO A 31 -2.80 -15.98 -2.23
N THR A 32 -2.47 -16.93 -1.36
CA THR A 32 -3.28 -18.10 -1.01
C THR A 32 -3.95 -17.96 0.35
N ARG A 33 -3.56 -16.94 1.14
CA ARG A 33 -4.10 -16.65 2.47
C ARG A 33 -4.25 -15.16 2.70
N VAL A 34 -5.15 -14.78 3.61
CA VAL A 34 -5.47 -13.37 3.92
C VAL A 34 -4.26 -12.66 4.51
N GLU A 35 -3.44 -13.35 5.30
CA GLU A 35 -2.24 -12.78 5.92
C GLU A 35 -1.29 -12.20 4.87
N GLN A 36 -1.19 -12.83 3.69
CA GLN A 36 -0.32 -12.34 2.61
C GLN A 36 -0.80 -11.02 2.01
N LEU A 37 -2.12 -10.75 2.06
CA LEU A 37 -2.67 -9.44 1.66
C LEU A 37 -2.39 -8.36 2.71
N VAL A 38 -2.38 -8.74 3.99
CA VAL A 38 -2.00 -7.84 5.09
C VAL A 38 -0.52 -7.51 4.99
N ASP A 39 0.33 -8.53 4.85
CA ASP A 39 1.79 -8.41 4.69
C ASP A 39 2.15 -7.48 3.54
N PHE A 40 1.39 -7.53 2.44
CA PHE A 40 1.57 -6.61 1.32
C PHE A 40 1.42 -5.13 1.70
N VAL A 41 0.35 -4.79 2.42
CA VAL A 41 0.08 -3.40 2.82
C VAL A 41 1.09 -2.95 3.86
N VAL A 42 1.42 -3.83 4.83
CA VAL A 42 2.44 -3.56 5.84
C VAL A 42 3.81 -3.33 5.19
N GLN A 43 4.22 -4.17 4.26
CA GLN A 43 5.47 -4.00 3.50
C GLN A 43 5.55 -2.63 2.83
N ARG A 44 4.46 -2.17 2.20
CA ARG A 44 4.42 -0.84 1.55
C ARG A 44 4.57 0.32 2.52
N VAL A 45 4.00 0.20 3.72
CA VAL A 45 4.18 1.20 4.79
C VAL A 45 5.62 1.20 5.27
N LEU A 46 6.20 0.03 5.55
CA LEU A 46 7.58 -0.11 6.01
C LEU A 46 8.60 0.39 4.98
N ASP A 47 8.38 0.09 3.69
CA ASP A 47 9.19 0.59 2.59
C ASP A 47 9.19 2.14 2.56
N HIS A 48 8.03 2.77 2.78
CA HIS A 48 7.93 4.24 2.82
C HIS A 48 8.66 4.86 4.03
N MET A 49 8.71 4.13 5.15
CA MET A 49 9.44 4.54 6.35
C MET A 49 10.95 4.23 6.29
N GLY A 50 11.43 3.57 5.21
CA GLY A 50 12.82 3.13 5.11
C GLY A 50 13.18 1.98 6.06
N VAL A 51 12.19 1.23 6.53
CA VAL A 51 12.38 0.08 7.42
C VAL A 51 12.48 -1.19 6.57
N GLU A 52 13.63 -1.87 6.64
CA GLU A 52 13.82 -3.14 5.95
C GLU A 52 13.02 -4.25 6.64
N ALA A 53 12.09 -4.83 5.90
CA ALA A 53 11.34 -6.02 6.31
C ALA A 53 11.11 -6.90 5.08
N PRO A 54 11.30 -8.24 5.17
CA PRO A 54 11.03 -9.15 4.07
C PRO A 54 9.67 -9.84 4.24
N LEU A 55 8.58 -9.08 4.44
CA LEU A 55 7.23 -9.63 4.66
C LEU A 55 6.54 -10.03 3.37
N ALA A 56 6.68 -9.23 2.31
CA ALA A 56 6.10 -9.50 1.01
C ALA A 56 7.12 -9.31 -0.12
N PRO A 57 7.07 -10.14 -1.18
CA PRO A 57 7.95 -9.98 -2.32
C PRO A 57 7.68 -8.64 -3.02
N ARG A 58 8.75 -7.93 -3.36
CA ARG A 58 8.65 -6.71 -4.16
C ARG A 58 8.28 -7.04 -5.59
N TRP A 59 7.50 -6.17 -6.23
CA TRP A 59 7.25 -6.27 -7.66
C TRP A 59 8.54 -6.01 -8.44
N GLU A 60 9.00 -7.00 -9.20
CA GLU A 60 10.23 -6.91 -10.00
C GLU A 60 9.98 -6.44 -11.45
N GLY A 61 8.73 -6.30 -11.87
CA GLY A 61 8.38 -5.79 -13.21
C GLY A 61 8.83 -6.65 -14.39
N ARG A 62 9.35 -7.86 -14.15
CA ARG A 62 9.73 -8.81 -15.20
C ARG A 62 8.49 -9.57 -15.67
N GLY A 63 7.92 -9.09 -16.77
CA GLY A 63 6.99 -9.81 -17.63
C GLY A 63 7.63 -10.03 -19.00
#